data_AF-A0A967JJE9-F1
#
_entry.id   AF-A0A967JJE9-F1
#
_cell.length_a   1.000
_cell.length_b   1.000
_cell.length_c   1.000
_cell.angle_alpha   90.00
_cell.angle_beta   90.00
_cell.angle_gamma   90.00
#
_symmetry.space_group_name_H-M   'P 1'
#
loop_
_entity.id
_entity.type
_entity.pdbx_description
1 polymer ?
#
loop_
_entity_poly.entity_id
_entity_poly.type
_entity_poly.pdbx_seq_one_letter_code
_entity_poly.pdbx_strand_id
1 'polypeptide(L)' 'ETEADSDGDGVPNNLDDDSDGDGILDADEAGSTVCTPPDTDGDGTVDFLDTDSDNDGLPDSREAELGTDPRDVDTD' A
#
# COMPACT_ATOMS: atom_id res chain seq x y z
N GLU A 1 -5.19 13.50 19.22
CA GLU A 1 -5.35 12.23 18.49
C GLU A 1 -6.18 12.50 17.25
N THR A 2 -5.54 13.02 16.21
CA THR A 2 -6.07 12.93 14.84
C THR A 2 -6.07 11.45 14.46
N GLU A 3 -7.07 11.02 13.71
CA GLU A 3 -7.09 9.67 13.13
C GLU A 3 -5.84 9.47 12.25
N ALA A 4 -5.43 8.22 12.01
CA ALA A 4 -4.29 7.94 11.13
C ALA A 4 -4.63 8.44 9.71
N ASP A 5 -3.65 9.06 9.07
CA ASP A 5 -3.72 9.78 7.79
C ASP A 5 -2.32 9.60 7.16
N SER A 6 -2.17 8.54 6.36
CA SER A 6 -0.88 8.03 5.88
C SER A 6 -0.35 8.89 4.72
N ASP A 7 -1.22 9.32 3.81
CA ASP A 7 -0.88 10.16 2.66
C ASP A 7 -0.91 11.67 2.96
N GLY A 8 -1.58 12.07 4.05
CA GLY A 8 -1.66 13.45 4.50
C GLY A 8 -2.65 14.31 3.71
N ASP A 9 -3.63 13.72 3.02
CA ASP A 9 -4.61 14.46 2.23
C ASP A 9 -5.74 15.09 3.09
N GLY A 10 -5.82 14.68 4.36
CA GLY A 10 -6.80 15.14 5.34
C GLY A 10 -8.06 14.27 5.46
N VAL A 11 -8.09 13.13 4.78
CA VAL A 11 -9.03 12.03 4.95
C VAL A 11 -8.37 10.97 5.85
N PRO A 12 -9.02 10.53 6.93
CA PRO A 12 -8.48 9.45 7.74
C PRO A 12 -8.41 8.13 6.96
N ASN A 13 -7.37 7.31 7.14
CA ASN A 13 -7.19 6.01 6.46
C ASN A 13 -8.44 5.11 6.54
N ASN A 14 -9.22 5.16 7.62
CA ASN A 14 -10.43 4.35 7.77
C ASN A 14 -11.65 4.89 6.98
N LEU A 15 -11.50 6.03 6.31
CA LEU A 15 -12.47 6.71 5.46
C LEU A 15 -11.89 7.01 4.06
N ASP A 16 -10.62 6.69 3.84
CA ASP A 16 -9.94 6.79 2.56
C ASP A 16 -10.15 5.50 1.75
N ASP A 17 -10.16 5.65 0.42
CA ASP A 17 -10.17 4.53 -0.52
C ASP A 17 -8.74 4.23 -1.07
N ASP A 18 -7.78 5.13 -0.87
CA ASP A 18 -6.36 5.09 -1.30
C ASP A 18 -5.51 5.74 -0.18
N SER A 19 -5.27 4.98 0.89
CA SER A 19 -4.81 5.51 2.18
C SER A 19 -3.35 5.97 2.17
N ASP A 20 -2.51 5.46 1.28
CA ASP A 20 -1.10 5.84 1.13
C ASP A 20 -0.85 6.78 -0.06
N GLY A 21 -1.87 6.99 -0.91
CA GLY A 21 -1.91 8.01 -1.94
C GLY A 21 -1.02 7.67 -3.14
N ASP A 22 -0.75 6.38 -3.37
CA ASP A 22 0.09 5.90 -4.45
C ASP A 22 -0.71 5.76 -5.77
N GLY A 23 -2.05 5.74 -5.69
CA GLY A 23 -2.98 5.66 -6.81
C GLY A 23 -3.50 4.25 -7.11
N ILE A 24 -3.14 3.27 -6.27
CA ILE A 24 -3.79 1.97 -6.14
C ILE A 24 -4.85 2.11 -5.03
N LEU A 25 -5.91 1.30 -5.10
CA LEU A 25 -6.96 1.36 -4.09
C LEU A 25 -6.66 0.39 -2.96
N ASP A 26 -6.98 0.77 -1.72
CA ASP A 26 -6.85 -0.07 -0.53
C ASP A 26 -7.50 -1.46 -0.73
N ALA A 27 -8.56 -1.54 -1.53
CA ALA A 27 -9.26 -2.79 -1.83
C ALA A 27 -8.46 -3.75 -2.72
N ASP A 28 -7.58 -3.24 -3.58
CA ASP A 28 -6.67 -4.01 -4.41
C ASP A 28 -5.41 -4.43 -3.61
N GLU A 29 -5.01 -3.63 -2.62
CA GLU A 29 -3.80 -3.83 -1.78
C GLU A 29 -4.06 -4.60 -0.48
N ALA A 30 -5.22 -4.47 0.16
CA ALA A 30 -5.57 -5.23 1.36
C ALA A 30 -5.73 -6.75 1.08
N GLY A 31 -5.76 -7.15 -0.19
CA GLY A 31 -5.90 -8.53 -0.62
C GLY A 31 -7.23 -9.15 -0.18
N SER A 32 -7.31 -10.49 -0.23
CA SER A 32 -8.56 -11.21 0.07
C SER A 32 -8.85 -11.36 1.58
N THR A 33 -7.92 -10.98 2.46
CA THR A 33 -7.99 -11.27 3.91
C THR A 33 -8.13 -10.00 4.75
N VAL A 34 -9.36 -9.51 4.87
CA VAL A 34 -9.69 -8.29 5.63
C VAL A 34 -9.29 -8.34 7.12
N CYS A 35 -9.15 -9.53 7.73
CA CYS A 35 -8.77 -9.65 9.14
C CYS A 35 -7.24 -9.66 9.39
N THR A 36 -6.46 -9.86 8.33
CA THR A 36 -5.00 -9.92 8.35
C THR A 36 -4.54 -9.35 7.01
N PRO A 37 -4.55 -8.02 6.87
CA PRO A 37 -3.98 -7.41 5.67
C PRO A 37 -2.54 -7.86 5.49
N PRO A 38 -2.08 -7.99 4.24
CA PRO A 38 -0.69 -8.28 3.95
C PRO A 38 0.22 -7.16 4.45
N ASP A 39 1.45 -7.56 4.77
CA ASP A 39 2.59 -6.75 5.18
C ASP A 39 3.76 -7.50 4.54
N THR A 40 4.01 -7.15 3.28
CA THR A 40 4.81 -7.96 2.36
C THR A 40 6.30 -7.92 2.70
N ASP A 41 6.83 -6.75 3.05
CA ASP A 41 8.23 -6.57 3.47
C ASP A 41 8.47 -6.90 4.97
N GLY A 42 7.40 -6.94 5.78
CA GLY A 42 7.46 -7.28 7.19
C GLY A 42 7.94 -6.13 8.09
N ASP A 43 7.84 -4.86 7.64
CA ASP A 43 8.26 -3.69 8.41
C ASP A 43 7.24 -3.25 9.47
N GLY A 44 6.03 -3.78 9.39
CA GLY A 44 4.91 -3.52 10.30
C GLY A 44 3.90 -2.49 9.79
N THR A 45 4.12 -1.94 8.60
CA THR A 45 3.15 -1.25 7.75
C THR A 45 2.46 -2.31 6.89
N VAL A 46 1.18 -2.14 6.63
CA VAL A 46 0.42 -3.07 5.79
C VAL A 46 0.42 -2.52 4.38
N ASP A 47 0.38 -3.38 3.36
CA ASP A 47 0.55 -2.99 1.95
C ASP A 47 -0.30 -1.76 1.57
N PHE A 48 -1.60 -1.72 1.90
CA PHE A 48 -2.48 -0.57 1.58
C PHE A 48 -2.15 0.75 2.34
N LEU A 49 -1.15 0.74 3.20
CA LEU A 49 -0.62 1.92 3.90
C LEU A 49 0.85 2.17 3.53
N ASP A 50 1.41 1.41 2.58
CA ASP A 50 2.82 1.40 2.20
C ASP A 50 2.99 1.59 0.69
N THR A 51 3.67 2.69 0.32
CA THR A 51 3.90 3.08 -1.07
C THR A 51 4.92 2.21 -1.83
N ASP A 52 5.60 1.29 -1.14
CA ASP A 52 6.63 0.36 -1.64
C ASP A 52 6.51 -0.96 -0.84
N SER A 53 5.42 -1.70 -1.10
CA SER A 53 4.93 -2.84 -0.32
C SER A 53 5.97 -3.94 -0.10
N ASP A 54 6.89 -4.13 -1.03
CA ASP A 54 7.96 -5.13 -0.94
C ASP A 54 9.35 -4.54 -0.62
N ASN A 55 9.43 -3.20 -0.56
CA ASN A 55 10.58 -2.39 -0.16
C ASN A 55 11.82 -2.66 -1.00
N ASP A 56 11.62 -2.90 -2.29
CA ASP A 56 12.69 -3.18 -3.24
C ASP A 56 13.27 -1.91 -3.90
N GLY A 57 12.59 -0.77 -3.69
CA GLY A 57 12.99 0.56 -4.14
C GLY A 57 12.25 1.07 -5.37
N LEU A 58 11.27 0.33 -5.88
CA LEU A 58 10.32 0.77 -6.89
C LEU A 58 8.92 0.87 -6.24
N PRO A 59 8.23 2.02 -6.31
CA PRO A 59 6.93 2.15 -5.65
C PRO A 59 5.83 1.39 -6.38
N ASP A 60 4.82 0.92 -5.65
CA ASP A 60 3.73 0.05 -6.14
C ASP A 60 3.04 0.65 -7.38
N SER A 61 2.70 1.94 -7.34
CA SER A 61 2.17 2.69 -8.49
C SER A 61 3.00 2.57 -9.78
N ARG A 62 4.32 2.47 -9.65
CA ARG A 62 5.26 2.34 -10.77
C ARG A 62 5.31 0.90 -11.27
N GLU A 63 5.28 -0.07 -10.38
CA GLU A 63 5.18 -1.48 -10.70
C GLU A 63 3.87 -1.81 -11.42
N ALA A 64 2.75 -1.25 -10.95
CA ALA A 64 1.46 -1.33 -11.61
C ALA A 64 1.47 -0.75 -13.03
N GLU A 65 2.24 0.32 -13.28
CA GLU A 65 2.45 0.87 -14.65
C GLU A 65 3.28 -0.07 -15.54
N LEU A 66 4.28 -0.74 -14.97
CA LEU A 66 5.14 -1.69 -15.67
C LEU A 66 4.48 -3.06 -15.86
N GLY A 67 3.45 -3.36 -15.06
CA GLY A 67 2.75 -4.64 -15.03
C GLY A 67 3.52 -5.71 -14.25
N THR A 68 4.37 -5.30 -13.31
CA THR A 68 5.02 -6.15 -12.31
C THR A 68 4.10 -6.33 -11.10
N ASP A 69 4.50 -7.14 -10.14
CA ASP A 69 3.69 -7.45 -8.95
C ASP A 69 4.23 -6.66 -7.76
N PRO A 70 3.48 -5.65 -7.24
CA PRO A 70 3.91 -4.81 -6.11
C PRO A 70 4.25 -5.54 -4.80
N ARG A 71 4.02 -6.86 -4.76
CA ARG A 71 4.26 -7.69 -3.59
C ARG A 71 5.39 -8.70 -3.78
N ASP A 72 6.13 -8.65 -4.88
CA ASP A 72 7.17 -9.63 -5.18
C ASP A 72 8.48 -8.93 -5.49
N VAL A 73 9.41 -8.97 -4.52
CA VAL A 73 10.75 -8.35 -4.60
C VAL A 73 11.44 -8.71 -5.92
N ASP A 74 11.25 -7.88 -6.94
CA ASP A 74 11.75 -8.08 -8.29
C ASP A 74 12.44 -6.82 -8.85
N THR A 75 13.75 -6.94 -9.07
CA THR A 75 14.64 -5.78 -9.24
C THR A 75 14.59 -5.12 -10.63
N ASP A 76 13.43 -4.79 -11.20
CA ASP A 76 13.29 -4.40 -12.61
C ASP A 76 13.22 -2.88 -12.95
#